data_AF-X1R336-F1
#
_entry.id   AF-X1R336-F1
#
_cell.length_a   1.000
_cell.length_b   1.000
_cell.length_c   1.000
_cell.angle_alpha   90.00
_cell.angle_beta   90.00
_cell.angle_gamma   90.00
#
_symmetry.space_group_name_H-M   'P 1'
#
loop_
_entity.id
_entity.type
_entity.pdbx_description
1 polymer ?
#
loop_
_entity_poly.entity_id
_entity_poly.type
_entity_poly.pdbx_seq_one_letter_code
_entity_poly.pdbx_strand_id
1 'polypeptide(L)'
;MNFQIIGVKYLSIIKFLYPGENMEMGNIFWPIIIFFAITIVISIGTLRLILMVRGQRILSIIIGFFEASIGIAAIAKIIRDVSGIYSILAYGAGFAAGLFIGMVISDKISKNIMSTNIISNKFHNEIEEVLRENGFGVTSFYGNGKDGNLKILNVICRNTKMV
;
A
#
# COMPACT_ATOMS: atom_id res chain seq x y z
N MET A 1 -8.42 -6.06 19.96
CA MET A 1 -7.73 -4.87 19.40
C MET A 1 -8.49 -3.64 19.91
N ASN A 2 -7.89 -2.85 20.80
CA ASN A 2 -8.58 -1.83 21.60
C ASN A 2 -8.94 -0.57 20.78
N PHE A 3 -10.13 -0.54 20.18
CA PHE A 3 -10.67 0.61 19.43
C PHE A 3 -10.73 1.90 20.26
N GLN A 4 -10.88 1.80 21.58
CA GLN A 4 -10.96 2.95 22.49
C GLN A 4 -9.62 3.71 22.61
N ILE A 5 -8.48 3.03 22.44
CA ILE A 5 -7.14 3.66 22.48
C ILE A 5 -6.87 4.44 21.17
N ILE A 6 -7.38 3.94 20.05
CA ILE A 6 -7.22 4.56 18.73
C ILE A 6 -7.99 5.90 18.69
N GLY A 7 -9.23 5.93 19.21
CA GLY A 7 -10.06 7.14 19.22
C GLY A 7 -9.48 8.30 20.06
N VAL A 8 -8.90 8.01 21.23
CA VAL A 8 -8.30 9.06 22.08
C VAL A 8 -7.03 9.63 21.44
N LYS A 9 -6.15 8.79 20.90
CA LYS A 9 -4.96 9.25 20.15
C LYS A 9 -5.34 10.04 18.90
N TYR A 10 -6.40 9.65 18.22
CA TYR A 10 -6.89 10.33 17.03
C TYR A 10 -7.33 11.77 17.32
N LEU A 11 -8.10 11.99 18.39
CA LEU A 11 -8.48 13.34 18.82
C LEU A 11 -7.27 14.18 19.23
N SER A 12 -6.26 13.58 19.87
CA SER A 12 -5.00 14.27 20.17
C SER A 12 -4.23 14.68 18.92
N ILE A 13 -4.20 13.85 17.87
CA ILE A 13 -3.54 14.17 16.59
C ILE A 13 -4.27 15.31 15.89
N ILE A 14 -5.61 15.28 15.82
CA ILE A 14 -6.38 16.38 15.23
C ILE A 14 -6.16 17.69 16.00
N LYS A 15 -6.19 17.64 17.34
CA LYS A 15 -5.96 18.81 18.19
C LYS A 15 -4.53 19.35 18.08
N PHE A 16 -3.56 18.47 17.80
CA PHE A 16 -2.17 18.84 17.52
C PHE A 16 -2.00 19.45 16.12
N LEU A 17 -2.72 18.94 15.10
CA LEU A 17 -2.74 19.51 13.75
C LEU A 17 -3.58 20.80 13.66
N TYR A 18 -4.53 20.98 14.56
CA TYR A 18 -5.36 22.18 14.69
C TYR A 18 -5.25 22.77 16.11
N PRO A 19 -4.05 23.23 16.53
CA PRO A 19 -3.91 23.93 17.79
C PRO A 19 -4.59 25.29 17.61
N GLY A 20 -5.53 25.62 18.51
CA GLY A 20 -6.27 26.88 18.47
C GLY A 20 -5.31 28.07 18.48
N GLU A 21 -5.44 28.91 17.45
CA GLU A 21 -4.91 30.26 17.11
C GLU A 21 -3.59 30.81 17.71
N ASN A 22 -2.92 30.18 18.67
CA ASN A 22 -1.82 30.79 19.42
C ASN A 22 -0.49 30.06 19.24
N MET A 23 -0.07 29.81 18.00
CA MET A 23 1.32 29.44 17.72
C MET A 23 1.82 30.15 16.46
N GLU A 24 2.00 31.46 16.57
CA GLU A 24 3.02 32.13 15.76
C GLU A 24 4.39 31.69 16.28
N MET A 25 4.99 30.69 15.64
CA MET A 25 6.43 30.45 15.80
C MET A 25 7.05 30.45 14.41
N GLY A 26 7.60 31.60 14.03
CA GLY A 26 8.36 31.83 12.81
C GLY A 26 9.69 31.07 12.74
N ASN A 27 9.68 29.76 13.02
CA ASN A 27 10.85 28.90 12.98
C ASN A 27 10.61 27.69 12.07
N ILE A 28 11.67 27.32 11.35
CA ILE A 28 11.77 26.22 10.37
C ILE A 28 11.28 24.83 10.85
N PHE A 29 10.96 24.69 12.13
CA PHE A 29 10.36 23.52 12.75
C PHE A 29 8.99 23.17 12.18
N TRP A 30 8.18 24.17 11.80
CA TRP A 30 6.79 23.92 11.37
C TRP A 30 6.71 23.16 10.03
N PRO A 31 7.44 23.57 8.96
CA PRO A 31 7.53 22.79 7.73
C PRO A 31 8.00 21.33 7.94
N ILE A 32 8.95 21.10 8.86
CA ILE A 32 9.47 19.76 9.16
C ILE A 32 8.38 18.87 9.75
N ILE A 33 7.58 19.40 10.67
CA ILE A 33 6.45 18.67 11.26
C ILE A 33 5.42 18.32 10.18
N ILE A 34 5.10 19.27 9.30
CA ILE A 34 4.18 19.05 8.16
C ILE A 34 4.72 17.93 7.27
N PHE A 35 6.02 17.96 6.92
CA PHE A 35 6.65 16.92 6.11
C PHE A 35 6.41 15.52 6.69
N PHE A 36 6.77 15.29 7.95
CA PHE A 36 6.61 13.97 8.59
C PHE A 36 5.14 13.57 8.74
N ALA A 37 4.27 14.50 9.12
CA ALA A 37 2.84 14.23 9.25
C ALA A 37 2.24 13.77 7.92
N ILE A 38 2.54 14.48 6.83
CA ILE A 38 2.05 14.13 5.48
C ILE A 38 2.66 12.82 4.99
N THR A 39 3.95 12.58 5.22
CA THR A 39 4.58 11.30 4.88
C THR A 39 3.83 10.13 5.51
N ILE A 40 3.51 10.21 6.80
CA ILE A 40 2.76 9.16 7.51
C ILE A 40 1.35 9.01 6.93
N VAL A 41 0.63 10.12 6.73
CA VAL A 41 -0.74 10.10 6.19
C VAL A 41 -0.78 9.45 4.80
N ILE A 42 0.13 9.82 3.91
CA ILE A 42 0.18 9.27 2.54
C ILE A 42 0.61 7.80 2.55
N SER A 43 1.58 7.41 3.39
CA SER A 43 1.94 6.00 3.54
C SER A 43 0.75 5.14 3.99
N ILE A 44 -0.06 5.63 4.94
CA ILE A 44 -1.29 4.97 5.39
C ILE A 44 -2.32 4.87 4.25
N GLY A 45 -2.47 5.93 3.46
CA GLY A 45 -3.36 5.95 2.28
C GLY A 45 -2.98 4.92 1.22
N THR A 46 -1.69 4.69 1.01
CA THR A 46 -1.19 3.62 0.12
C THR A 46 -1.55 2.24 0.67
N LEU A 47 -1.39 2.02 1.98
CA LEU A 47 -1.77 0.76 2.62
C LEU A 47 -3.28 0.51 2.53
N ARG A 48 -4.10 1.55 2.73
CA ARG A 48 -5.56 1.48 2.55
C ARG A 48 -5.93 0.99 1.16
N LEU A 49 -5.26 1.47 0.12
CA LEU A 49 -5.51 1.06 -1.26
C LEU A 49 -5.26 -0.45 -1.44
N ILE A 50 -4.19 -0.99 -0.86
CA ILE A 50 -3.90 -2.43 -0.92
C ILE A 50 -4.91 -3.25 -0.14
N LEU A 51 -5.31 -2.79 1.05
CA LEU A 51 -6.35 -3.44 1.83
C LEU A 51 -7.68 -3.50 1.06
N MET A 52 -8.00 -2.44 0.32
CA MET A 52 -9.17 -2.37 -0.56
C MET A 52 -9.07 -3.41 -1.70
N VAL A 53 -7.94 -3.46 -2.42
CA VAL A 53 -7.71 -4.42 -3.51
C VAL A 53 -7.76 -5.87 -3.00
N ARG A 54 -7.33 -6.12 -1.75
CA ARG A 54 -7.39 -7.45 -1.10
C ARG A 54 -8.76 -7.82 -0.55
N GLY A 55 -9.78 -6.97 -0.72
CA GLY A 55 -11.12 -7.23 -0.22
C GLY A 55 -11.29 -7.05 1.30
N GLN A 56 -10.32 -6.46 2.01
CA GLN A 56 -10.46 -6.11 3.43
C GLN A 56 -11.27 -4.81 3.62
N ARG A 57 -12.53 -4.85 3.19
CA ARG A 57 -13.41 -3.67 3.02
C ARG A 57 -13.62 -2.88 4.32
N ILE A 58 -13.86 -3.55 5.44
CA ILE A 58 -14.14 -2.87 6.72
C ILE A 58 -12.92 -2.08 7.19
N LEU A 59 -11.73 -2.68 7.14
CA LEU A 59 -10.49 -2.01 7.53
C LEU A 59 -10.18 -0.84 6.60
N SER A 60 -10.36 -0.99 5.28
CA SER A 60 -10.13 0.11 4.34
C SER A 60 -11.09 1.29 4.57
N ILE A 61 -12.34 1.03 4.94
CA ILE A 61 -13.33 2.09 5.24
C ILE A 61 -12.93 2.85 6.51
N ILE A 62 -12.60 2.14 7.58
CA ILE A 62 -12.21 2.75 8.86
C ILE A 62 -10.95 3.60 8.70
N ILE A 63 -9.93 3.07 8.01
CA ILE A 63 -8.69 3.81 7.74
C ILE A 63 -8.98 5.03 6.86
N GLY A 64 -9.78 4.87 5.80
CA GLY A 64 -10.14 5.95 4.90
C GLY A 64 -10.88 7.10 5.59
N PHE A 65 -11.76 6.81 6.55
CA PHE A 65 -12.43 7.83 7.36
C PHE A 65 -11.42 8.68 8.13
N PHE A 66 -10.52 8.02 8.88
CA PHE A 66 -9.53 8.74 9.68
C PHE A 66 -8.52 9.52 8.83
N GLU A 67 -8.07 8.93 7.72
CA GLU A 67 -7.17 9.56 6.77
C GLU A 67 -7.79 10.82 6.16
N ALA A 68 -9.06 10.76 5.73
CA ALA A 68 -9.75 11.89 5.14
C ALA A 68 -9.88 13.07 6.13
N SER A 69 -10.21 12.80 7.41
CA SER A 69 -10.32 13.88 8.39
C SER A 69 -8.96 14.48 8.78
N ILE A 70 -7.90 13.67 8.84
CA ILE A 70 -6.54 14.20 9.07
C ILE A 70 -6.07 15.00 7.86
N GLY A 71 -6.34 14.53 6.65
CA GLY A 71 -6.00 15.19 5.40
C GLY A 71 -6.62 16.58 5.30
N ILE A 72 -7.94 16.70 5.55
CA ILE A 72 -8.60 18.02 5.52
C ILE A 72 -8.09 18.94 6.63
N ALA A 73 -7.80 18.43 7.83
CA ALA A 73 -7.23 19.23 8.92
C ALA A 73 -5.83 19.76 8.57
N ALA A 74 -4.98 18.92 7.97
CA ALA A 74 -3.64 19.31 7.53
C ALA A 74 -3.69 20.38 6.44
N ILE A 75 -4.54 20.20 5.42
CA ILE A 75 -4.73 21.18 4.34
C ILE A 75 -5.25 22.51 4.92
N ALA A 76 -6.24 22.46 5.80
CA ALA A 76 -6.79 23.66 6.43
C ALA A 76 -5.74 24.44 7.24
N LYS A 77 -4.82 23.73 7.91
CA LYS A 77 -3.70 24.36 8.64
C LYS A 77 -2.72 25.03 7.68
N ILE A 78 -2.34 24.37 6.58
CA ILE A 78 -1.41 24.91 5.58
C ILE A 78 -1.96 26.17 4.90
N ILE A 79 -3.26 26.19 4.61
CA ILE A 79 -3.91 27.35 3.97
C ILE A 79 -3.97 28.55 4.93
N ARG A 80 -4.23 28.33 6.22
CA ARG A 80 -4.30 29.40 7.22
C ARG A 80 -2.95 29.93 7.64
N ASP A 81 -2.00 29.03 7.79
CA ASP A 81 -0.64 29.29 8.26
C ASP A 81 0.25 29.48 7.03
N VAL A 82 0.04 30.59 6.31
CA VAL A 82 0.75 30.98 5.06
C VAL A 82 2.22 31.25 5.37
N SER A 83 2.93 30.20 5.77
CA SER A 83 4.31 30.16 6.22
C SER A 83 5.30 30.08 5.06
N GLY A 84 4.91 30.64 3.90
CA GLY A 84 5.73 30.77 2.71
C GLY A 84 5.88 29.50 1.86
N ILE A 85 6.61 29.65 0.75
CA ILE A 85 6.89 28.60 -0.26
C ILE A 85 7.45 27.31 0.37
N TYR A 86 8.14 27.42 1.51
CA TYR A 86 8.76 26.29 2.20
C TYR A 86 7.76 25.27 2.75
N SER A 87 6.61 25.69 3.29
CA SER A 87 5.60 24.76 3.80
C SER A 87 4.91 23.99 2.67
N ILE A 88 4.75 24.63 1.51
CA ILE A 88 4.24 23.98 0.29
C ILE A 88 5.24 22.96 -0.23
N LEU A 89 6.52 23.32 -0.28
CA LEU A 89 7.60 22.39 -0.66
C LEU A 89 7.71 21.22 0.32
N ALA A 90 7.62 21.47 1.63
CA ALA A 90 7.62 20.42 2.65
C ALA A 90 6.42 19.49 2.52
N TYR A 91 5.23 20.00 2.21
CA TYR A 91 4.05 19.19 1.92
C TYR A 91 4.28 18.30 0.69
N GLY A 92 4.76 18.88 -0.42
CA GLY A 92 5.02 18.14 -1.65
C GLY A 92 6.11 17.07 -1.47
N ALA A 93 7.21 17.40 -0.79
CA ALA A 93 8.26 16.45 -0.45
C ALA A 93 7.75 15.34 0.48
N GLY A 94 6.95 15.70 1.49
CA GLY A 94 6.36 14.76 2.43
C GLY A 94 5.41 13.79 1.72
N PHE A 95 4.64 14.28 0.75
CA PHE A 95 3.76 13.48 -0.10
C PHE A 95 4.56 12.46 -0.92
N ALA A 96 5.60 12.92 -1.62
CA ALA A 96 6.45 12.04 -2.44
C ALA A 96 7.16 10.97 -1.58
N ALA A 97 7.73 11.36 -0.44
CA ALA A 97 8.36 10.44 0.50
C ALA A 97 7.36 9.43 1.07
N GLY A 98 6.16 9.90 1.42
CA GLY A 98 5.07 9.04 1.92
C GLY A 98 4.60 8.02 0.90
N LEU A 99 4.55 8.39 -0.38
CA LEU A 99 4.22 7.48 -1.46
C LEU A 99 5.29 6.40 -1.61
N PHE A 100 6.57 6.78 -1.63
CA PHE A 100 7.69 5.84 -1.72
C PHE A 100 7.71 4.84 -0.54
N ILE A 101 7.64 5.34 0.70
CA ILE A 101 7.60 4.50 1.90
C ILE A 101 6.36 3.61 1.89
N GLY A 102 5.21 4.17 1.50
CA GLY A 102 3.96 3.43 1.35
C GLY A 102 4.11 2.26 0.40
N MET A 103 4.74 2.46 -0.77
CA MET A 103 5.02 1.39 -1.75
C MET A 103 5.98 0.33 -1.20
N VAL A 104 7.05 0.73 -0.51
CA VAL A 104 8.00 -0.24 0.07
C VAL A 104 7.34 -1.10 1.15
N ILE A 105 6.52 -0.52 2.02
CA ILE A 105 5.78 -1.27 3.06
C ILE A 105 4.74 -2.19 2.39
N SER A 106 4.06 -1.66 1.40
CA SER A 106 3.07 -2.35 0.59
C SER A 106 3.60 -3.61 -0.06
N ASP A 107 4.77 -3.52 -0.71
CA ASP A 107 5.42 -4.66 -1.35
C ASP A 107 5.80 -5.74 -0.34
N LYS A 108 6.25 -5.36 0.86
CA LYS A 108 6.52 -6.32 1.94
C LYS A 108 5.27 -7.03 2.44
N ILE A 109 4.13 -6.33 2.47
CA ILE A 109 2.84 -6.90 2.88
C ILE A 109 2.26 -7.78 1.76
N SER A 110 2.59 -7.50 0.49
CA SER A 110 2.28 -8.33 -0.69
C SER A 110 3.24 -9.49 -0.82
N LYS A 111 2.99 -10.53 -0.02
CA LYS A 111 3.45 -11.88 -0.36
C LYS A 111 2.79 -12.29 -1.68
N ASN A 112 3.44 -11.97 -2.80
CA ASN A 112 3.01 -12.31 -4.15
C ASN A 112 3.06 -13.84 -4.33
N ILE A 113 1.89 -14.46 -4.22
CA ILE A 113 1.65 -15.77 -4.80
C ILE A 113 1.36 -15.49 -6.28
N MET A 114 2.28 -15.88 -7.14
CA MET A 114 2.15 -15.77 -8.59
C MET A 114 1.61 -17.09 -9.11
N SER A 115 0.52 -17.03 -9.89
CA SER A 115 -0.02 -18.18 -10.61
C SER A 115 0.43 -18.08 -12.06
N THR A 116 1.31 -18.98 -12.50
CA THR A 116 1.75 -19.06 -13.89
C THR A 116 1.03 -20.20 -14.58
N ASN A 117 0.46 -19.94 -15.76
CA ASN A 117 -0.11 -20.96 -16.62
C ASN A 117 0.86 -21.26 -17.75
N ILE A 118 1.35 -22.49 -17.81
CA ILE A 118 2.16 -23.00 -18.91
C ILE A 118 1.23 -23.82 -19.81
N ILE A 119 1.10 -23.42 -21.07
CA ILE A 119 0.27 -24.10 -22.06
C ILE A 119 1.22 -24.78 -23.03
N SER A 120 1.19 -26.12 -23.08
CA SER A 120 2.02 -26.86 -24.02
C SER A 120 1.25 -27.98 -24.71
N ASN A 121 1.50 -28.10 -26.02
CA ASN A 121 1.01 -29.20 -26.85
C ASN A 121 2.02 -30.36 -26.96
N LYS A 122 3.28 -30.14 -26.57
CA LYS A 122 4.38 -31.13 -26.61
C LYS A 122 5.18 -31.10 -25.32
N PHE A 123 5.77 -32.23 -24.91
CA PHE A 123 6.62 -32.30 -23.71
C PHE A 123 5.94 -31.85 -22.40
N HIS A 124 4.61 -31.83 -22.36
CA HIS A 124 3.85 -31.33 -21.19
C HIS A 124 4.04 -32.19 -19.93
N ASN A 125 4.40 -33.48 -20.09
CA ASN A 125 4.69 -34.37 -18.96
C ASN A 125 6.10 -34.11 -18.40
N GLU A 126 7.09 -33.93 -19.27
CA GLU A 126 8.47 -33.60 -18.85
C GLU A 126 8.52 -32.26 -18.11
N ILE A 127 7.80 -31.24 -18.61
CA ILE A 127 7.69 -29.95 -17.94
C ILE A 127 7.03 -30.10 -16.57
N GLU A 128 5.97 -30.90 -16.46
CA GLU A 128 5.30 -31.15 -15.18
C GLU A 128 6.23 -31.85 -14.18
N GLU A 129 6.97 -32.87 -14.62
CA GLU A 129 7.90 -33.64 -13.79
C GLU A 129 9.04 -32.76 -13.26
N VAL A 130 9.70 -32.00 -14.14
CA VAL A 130 10.77 -31.05 -13.76
C VAL A 130 10.25 -30.03 -12.74
N LEU A 131 9.04 -29.49 -12.92
CA LEU A 131 8.47 -28.54 -11.98
C LEU A 131 8.18 -29.18 -10.60
N ARG A 132 7.67 -30.41 -10.57
CA ARG A 132 7.42 -31.15 -9.32
C ARG A 132 8.72 -31.51 -8.61
N GLU A 133 9.74 -31.95 -9.33
CA GLU A 133 11.08 -32.26 -8.78
C GLU A 133 11.73 -31.02 -8.15
N ASN A 134 11.52 -29.84 -8.72
CA ASN A 134 11.99 -28.56 -8.17
C ASN A 134 11.14 -28.06 -6.98
N GLY A 135 10.13 -28.83 -6.55
CA GLY A 135 9.29 -28.55 -5.39
C GLY A 135 8.17 -27.54 -5.65
N PHE A 136 7.76 -27.33 -6.91
CA PHE A 136 6.61 -26.49 -7.25
C PHE A 136 5.30 -27.28 -7.15
N GLY A 137 4.26 -26.63 -6.61
CA GLY A 137 2.90 -27.16 -6.64
C GLY A 137 2.31 -26.98 -8.04
N VAL A 138 2.15 -28.09 -8.77
CA VAL A 138 1.61 -28.10 -10.14
C VAL A 138 0.24 -28.76 -10.17
N THR A 139 -0.74 -28.07 -10.72
CA THR A 139 -2.07 -28.60 -11.06
C THR A 139 -2.19 -28.65 -12.57
N SER A 140 -2.42 -29.84 -13.14
CA SER A 140 -2.51 -30.03 -14.58
C SER A 140 -3.92 -30.37 -15.03
N PHE A 141 -4.36 -29.84 -16.17
CA PHE A 141 -5.63 -30.19 -16.81
C PHE A 141 -5.49 -30.25 -18.33
N TYR A 142 -6.23 -31.15 -18.97
CA TYR A 142 -6.27 -31.28 -20.43
C TYR A 142 -7.27 -30.31 -21.02
N GLY A 143 -6.88 -29.66 -22.12
CA GLY A 143 -7.71 -28.75 -22.90
C GLY A 143 -7.68 -29.10 -24.39
N ASN A 144 -8.67 -28.62 -25.13
CA ASN A 144 -8.71 -28.72 -26.58
C ASN A 144 -8.49 -27.32 -27.19
N GLY A 145 -7.41 -27.17 -27.95
CA GLY A 145 -7.11 -25.97 -28.71
C GLY A 145 -7.44 -26.13 -30.19
N LYS A 146 -7.25 -25.04 -30.96
CA LYS A 146 -7.42 -25.04 -32.41
C LYS A 146 -6.55 -26.11 -33.10
N ASP A 147 -5.33 -26.31 -32.59
CA ASP A 147 -4.35 -27.24 -33.15
C ASP A 147 -4.38 -28.62 -32.47
N GLY A 148 -5.43 -28.92 -31.69
CA GLY A 148 -5.64 -30.23 -31.04
C GLY A 148 -5.51 -30.21 -29.51
N ASN A 149 -5.32 -31.41 -28.94
CA ASN A 149 -5.19 -31.59 -27.49
C ASN A 149 -3.93 -30.87 -26.95
N LEU A 150 -4.11 -30.13 -25.86
CA LEU A 150 -3.04 -29.46 -25.14
C LEU A 150 -3.20 -29.70 -23.64
N LYS A 151 -2.11 -29.50 -22.89
CA LYS A 151 -2.13 -29.59 -21.43
C LYS A 151 -1.78 -28.23 -20.86
N ILE A 152 -2.59 -27.79 -19.90
CA ILE A 152 -2.39 -26.54 -19.18
C ILE A 152 -1.90 -26.90 -17.79
N LEU A 153 -0.74 -26.37 -17.43
CA LEU A 153 -0.10 -26.54 -16.13
C LEU A 153 -0.25 -25.23 -15.37
N ASN A 154 -1.03 -25.24 -14.29
CA ASN A 154 -1.10 -24.15 -13.35
C ASN A 154 -0.06 -24.35 -12.26
N VAL A 155 0.88 -23.42 -12.15
CA VAL A 155 1.96 -23.45 -11.17
C VAL A 155 1.77 -22.29 -10.22
N ILE A 156 1.61 -22.60 -8.94
CA ILE A 156 1.49 -21.60 -7.89
C ILE A 156 2.86 -21.42 -7.24
N CYS A 157 3.52 -20.33 -7.57
CA CYS A 157 4.86 -20.00 -7.09
C CYS A 157 4.81 -18.86 -6.08
N ARG A 158 5.59 -18.98 -5.00
CA ARG A 158 5.95 -17.82 -4.17
C ARG A 158 7.15 -17.14 -4.83
N ASN A 159 7.10 -15.82 -5.00
CA ASN A 159 8.07 -14.97 -5.73
C ASN A 159 9.56 -15.06 -5.29
N THR A 160 9.92 -15.98 -4.40
CA THR A 160 11.28 -16.21 -3.89
C THR A 160 12.16 -17.11 -4.77
N LYS A 161 11.66 -17.65 -5.90
CA LYS A 161 12.38 -18.65 -6.71
C LYS A 161 12.34 -18.44 -8.24
N MET A 162 12.00 -17.24 -8.74
CA MET A 162 12.13 -16.94 -10.17
C MET A 162 12.98 -15.69 -10.39
N VAL A 163 14.28 -15.83 -10.18
CA VAL A 163 15.33 -14.98 -10.77
C VAL A 163 16.45 -15.91 -11.23
#